data_AF-D6TVH7-F1
#
_entry.id   AF-D6TVH7-F1
#
_cell.length_a   1.000
_cell.length_b   1.000
_cell.length_c   1.000
_cell.angle_alpha   90.00
_cell.angle_beta   90.00
_cell.angle_gamma   90.00
#
_symmetry.space_group_name_H-M   'P 1'
#
loop_
_entity.id
_entity.type
_entity.pdbx_description
1 polymer ?
#
loop_
_entity_poly.entity_id
_entity_poly.type
_entity_poly.pdbx_seq_one_letter_code
_entity_poly.pdbx_strand_id
1 'polypeptide(L)' 'MNNGGEEQREDLFAIEHFPLPQSASIYSRKVARSGHISYEGRPYFVSKALAGRYIRLVVNENRLIVDVAIPLHKEYLLH' A
#
# COMPACT_ATOMS: atom_id res chain seq x y z
N MET A 1 -24.83 5.03 -36.02
CA MET A 1 -25.53 4.43 -34.87
C MET A 1 -24.48 4.18 -33.79
N ASN A 2 -24.52 4.97 -32.72
CA ASN A 2 -23.76 4.75 -31.49
C ASN A 2 -24.31 3.50 -30.77
N ASN A 3 -23.44 2.82 -30.02
CA ASN A 3 -23.69 2.09 -28.76
C ASN A 3 -22.53 1.08 -28.58
N GLY A 4 -21.78 1.01 -27.49
CA GLY A 4 -21.69 1.80 -26.27
C GLY A 4 -20.30 1.49 -25.71
N GLY A 5 -19.56 2.54 -25.35
CA GLY A 5 -18.31 2.38 -24.62
C GLY A 5 -18.66 1.97 -23.20
N GLU A 6 -18.38 0.72 -22.85
CA GLU A 6 -18.30 0.32 -21.45
C GLU A 6 -17.07 0.99 -20.84
N GLU A 7 -17.34 2.13 -20.20
CA GLU A 7 -16.43 2.89 -19.35
C GLU A 7 -16.04 1.98 -18.17
N GLN A 8 -14.95 1.23 -18.35
CA GLN A 8 -14.25 0.56 -17.25
C GLN A 8 -13.66 1.66 -16.36
N ARG A 9 -14.46 2.13 -15.39
CA ARG A 9 -14.00 2.95 -14.27
C ARG A 9 -13.23 2.08 -13.31
N GLU A 10 -12.01 1.74 -13.69
CA GLU A 10 -10.99 1.45 -12.69
C GLU A 10 -10.51 2.81 -12.18
N ASP A 11 -11.07 3.25 -11.06
CA ASP A 11 -10.43 4.29 -10.22
C ASP A 11 -9.13 3.70 -9.65
N LEU A 12 -8.17 3.49 -10.55
CA LEU A 12 -6.77 3.31 -10.28
C LEU A 12 -6.31 4.66 -9.75
N PHE A 13 -6.30 4.80 -8.43
CA PHE A 13 -5.23 5.57 -7.81
C PHE A 13 -3.94 4.95 -8.31
N ALA A 14 -3.41 5.48 -9.42
CA ALA A 14 -2.13 5.13 -9.96
C ALA A 14 -1.14 5.42 -8.84
N ILE A 15 -0.81 4.37 -8.09
CA ILE A 15 0.33 4.38 -7.18
C ILE A 15 1.48 4.65 -8.13
N GLU A 16 1.99 5.87 -8.14
CA GLU A 16 3.15 6.23 -8.96
C GLU A 16 4.18 5.12 -8.73
N HIS A 17 4.45 4.38 -9.80
CA HIS A 17 5.38 3.27 -9.77
C HIS A 17 6.76 3.91 -9.65
N PHE A 18 7.16 4.22 -8.41
CA PHE A 18 8.51 4.69 -8.14
C PHE A 18 9.46 3.68 -8.78
N PRO A 19 10.35 4.11 -9.70
CA PRO A 19 11.27 3.20 -10.35
C PRO A 19 12.13 2.58 -9.26
N LEU A 20 11.94 1.28 -9.04
CA LEU A 20 12.63 0.58 -7.99
C LEU A 20 14.07 0.31 -8.43
N PRO A 21 15.06 0.57 -7.56
CA PRO A 21 16.45 0.26 -7.86
C PRO A 21 16.63 -1.25 -8.10
N GLN A 22 17.59 -1.59 -8.96
CA GLN A 22 17.79 -2.96 -9.47
C GLN A 22 18.11 -3.99 -8.37
N SER A 23 18.64 -3.54 -7.23
CA SER A 23 18.94 -4.34 -6.04
C SER A 23 17.81 -4.43 -5.02
N ALA A 24 16.62 -3.87 -5.32
CA ALA A 24 15.54 -3.82 -4.35
C ALA A 24 14.79 -5.15 -4.23
N SER A 25 14.64 -5.63 -3.00
CA SER A 25 13.77 -6.77 -2.68
C SER A 25 12.36 -6.28 -2.32
N ILE A 26 11.34 -6.87 -2.93
CA ILE A 26 9.94 -6.47 -2.76
C ILE A 26 9.18 -7.56 -2.03
N TYR A 27 8.49 -7.18 -0.96
CA TYR A 27 7.64 -8.09 -0.19
C TYR A 27 6.24 -7.49 -0.01
N SER A 28 5.20 -8.31 -0.13
CA SER A 28 3.85 -7.90 0.28
C SER A 28 3.58 -8.43 1.68
N ARG A 29 3.08 -7.57 2.57
CA ARG A 29 2.78 -7.96 3.96
C ARG A 29 1.50 -7.31 4.45
N LYS A 30 0.69 -8.09 5.18
CA LYS A 30 -0.48 -7.55 5.89
C LYS A 30 -0.03 -6.90 7.20
N VAL A 31 -0.46 -5.67 7.43
CA VAL A 31 -0.21 -4.97 8.70
C VAL A 31 -1.09 -5.58 9.78
N ALA A 32 -0.49 -5.85 10.94
CA ALA A 32 -1.20 -6.39 12.09
C ALA A 32 -2.24 -5.39 12.64
N ARG A 33 -3.03 -5.83 13.65
CA ARG A 33 -4.00 -4.95 14.33
C ARG A 33 -3.36 -3.79 15.09
N SER A 34 -2.12 -3.95 15.55
CA SER A 34 -1.30 -2.86 16.04
C SER A 34 -0.53 -2.27 14.86
N GLY A 35 -0.36 -0.95 14.78
CA GLY A 35 0.34 -0.26 13.69
C GLY A 35 1.84 -0.55 13.65
N HIS A 36 2.22 -1.82 13.55
CA HIS A 36 3.60 -2.26 13.44
C HIS A 36 3.70 -3.36 12.40
N ILE A 37 4.89 -3.45 11.81
CA ILE A 37 5.33 -4.58 11.01
C ILE A 37 6.65 -5.07 11.57
N SER A 38 6.88 -6.38 11.54
CA SER A 38 8.21 -6.92 11.80
C SER A 38 8.96 -7.09 10.49
N TYR A 39 10.25 -6.79 10.42
CA TYR A 39 11.15 -7.16 9.31
C TYR A 39 12.46 -7.64 9.92
N GLU A 40 12.94 -8.83 9.51
CA GLU A 40 14.11 -9.50 10.10
C GLU A 40 14.09 -9.55 11.65
N GLY A 41 12.92 -9.86 12.21
CA GLY A 41 12.72 -9.93 13.66
C GLY A 41 12.66 -8.57 14.39
N ARG A 42 12.81 -7.44 13.68
CA ARG A 42 12.75 -6.09 14.26
C ARG A 42 11.40 -5.42 13.98
N PRO A 43 10.75 -4.79 14.97
CA PRO A 43 9.50 -4.07 14.76
C PRO A 43 9.75 -2.68 14.16
N TYR A 44 8.90 -2.27 13.24
CA TYR A 44 8.85 -0.93 12.64
C TYR A 44 7.44 -0.37 12.80
N PHE A 45 7.33 0.88 13.22
CA PHE A 45 6.05 1.56 13.37
C PHE A 45 5.50 1.96 12.00
N VAL A 46 4.22 1.68 11.79
CA VAL A 46 3.45 2.13 10.64
C VAL A 46 2.15 2.75 11.13
N SER A 47 1.53 3.62 10.34
CA SER A 47 0.30 4.29 10.77
C SER A 47 -0.79 3.28 11.15
N LYS A 48 -1.52 3.53 12.25
CA LYS A 48 -2.70 2.73 12.64
C LYS A 48 -3.76 2.67 11.52
N ALA A 49 -3.81 3.68 10.66
CA ALA A 49 -4.71 3.69 9.49
C ALA A 49 -4.45 2.52 8.52
N LEU A 50 -3.27 1.91 8.60
CA LEU A 50 -2.86 0.77 7.79
C LEU A 50 -3.21 -0.58 8.40
N ALA A 51 -3.69 -0.63 9.64
CA ALA A 51 -4.04 -1.89 10.30
C ALA A 51 -5.01 -2.72 9.44
N GLY A 52 -4.66 -3.99 9.22
CA GLY A 52 -5.45 -4.90 8.38
C GLY A 52 -5.28 -4.73 6.87
N ARG A 53 -4.53 -3.74 6.39
CA ARG A 53 -4.21 -3.55 4.96
C ARG A 53 -2.96 -4.33 4.55
N TYR A 54 -2.91 -4.70 3.28
CA TYR A 54 -1.66 -5.13 2.65
C TYR A 54 -0.84 -3.90 2.25
N ILE A 55 0.46 -3.96 2.54
CA ILE A 55 1.43 -2.94 2.16
C ILE A 55 2.56 -3.58 1.38
N ARG A 56 3.22 -2.78 0.55
CA ARG A 56 4.42 -3.17 -0.17
C ARG A 56 5.65 -2.70 0.60
N LEU A 57 6.53 -3.63 0.91
CA LEU A 57 7.82 -3.37 1.51
C LEU A 57 8.87 -3.44 0.42
N VAL A 58 9.65 -2.37 0.30
CA VAL A 58 10.80 -2.31 -0.60
C VAL A 58 12.03 -2.18 0.27
N VAL A 59 12.90 -3.17 0.20
CA VAL A 59 14.19 -3.15 0.87
C VAL A 59 15.25 -2.85 -0.17
N ASN A 60 15.93 -1.72 -0.02
CA ASN A 60 17.04 -1.37 -0.88
C ASN A 60 18.22 -0.89 -0.04
N GLU A 61 19.38 -1.49 -0.24
CA GLU A 61 20.58 -1.23 0.54
C GLU A 61 20.27 -1.32 2.05
N ASN A 62 20.39 -0.22 2.78
CA ASN A 62 20.11 -0.13 4.22
C ASN A 62 18.79 0.59 4.52
N ARG A 63 17.86 0.63 3.57
CA ARG A 63 16.58 1.33 3.69
C ARG A 63 15.41 0.35 3.58
N LEU A 64 14.53 0.41 4.56
CA LEU A 64 13.20 -0.21 4.48
C LEU A 64 12.19 0.88 4.12
N ILE A 65 11.63 0.77 2.93
CA ILE A 65 10.61 1.69 2.41
C ILE A 65 9.26 0.99 2.49
N VAL A 66 8.28 1.65 3.09
CA VAL A 66 6.89 1.20 3.13
C VAL A 66 6.13 1.98 2.08
N ASP A 67 5.80 1.31 0.98
CA ASP A 67 5.02 1.86 -0.13
C ASP A 67 3.54 1.48 0.07
N VAL A 68 2.70 2.49 0.27
CA VAL A 68 1.28 2.33 0.55
C VAL A 68 0.48 3.60 0.26
N ALA A 69 -0.67 3.43 -0.41
CA ALA A 69 -1.69 4.47 -0.52
C ALA A 69 -2.55 4.52 0.76
N ILE A 70 -2.48 5.63 1.50
CA ILE A 70 -3.35 5.91 2.64
C ILE A 70 -4.51 6.78 2.15
N PRO A 71 -5.76 6.31 2.17
CA PRO A 71 -6.90 7.17 1.86
C PRO A 71 -7.00 8.27 2.90
N LEU A 72 -6.93 9.53 2.46
CA LEU A 72 -6.98 10.71 3.33
C LEU A 72 -8.37 10.94 3.91
N HIS A 73 -9.42 10.60 3.16
CA HIS A 73 -10.81 10.69 3.59
C HIS A 73 -11.41 9.28 3.65
N LYS A 74 -12.04 8.95 4.77
CA LYS A 74 -12.75 7.70 4.95
C LYS A 74 -14.16 7.99 5.45
N GLU A 75 -15.14 7.70 4.61
CA GLU A 75 -16.54 7.79 4.97
C GLU A 75 -16.96 6.55 5.76
N TYR A 76 -17.84 6.74 6.73
CA TYR A 76 -18.44 5.67 7.52
C TYR A 76 -19.95 5.74 7.37
N LEU A 77 -20.57 4.62 7.01
CA LEU A 77 -22.01 4.50 7.07
C LEU A 77 -22.42 4.35 8.54
N LEU A 78 -23.31 5.22 8.97
CA LEU A 78 -23.98 5.10 10.26
C LEU A 78 -25.25 4.29 10.01
N HIS A 79 -25.33 3.11 10.61
CA HIS A 79 -26.51 2.25 10.64
C HIS A 79 -27.13 2.31 12.03
#